data_AF-A0A957DV57-F1
#
_entry.id   AF-A0A957DV57-F1
#
_cell.length_a   1.000
_cell.length_b   1.000
_cell.length_c   1.000
_cell.angle_alpha   90.00
_cell.angle_beta   90.00
_cell.angle_gamma   90.00
#
_symmetry.space_group_name_H-M   'P 1'
#
loop_
_entity.id
_entity.type
_entity.pdbx_description
1 polymer ?
#
loop_
_entity_poly.entity_id
_entity_poly.type
_entity_poly.pdbx_seq_one_letter_code
_entity_poly.pdbx_strand_id
1 'polypeptide(L)'
;SAFFQFGIRGWLLWAVGCFIAWAYSAPPLRLKVRPGLDLLTHALFVQTFPYYVSLTLIQASWTLLDWVLLAILFLSSLTAQLEQQARDFAVDLHAGGTFATWLGHERVVWGLRWATAVCLLIALISVLNGTIPWFLLPFGLIGLPALLHRFWRNPETPRSERLVLLSTTAGFLYTGVIFFYFLLFQN
;
A
#
# COMPACT_ATOMS: atom_id res chain seq x y z
N SER A 1 -7.86 -3.08 -24.25
CA SER A 1 -7.60 -2.83 -22.81
C SER A 1 -8.55 -1.77 -22.28
N ALA A 2 -8.92 -1.78 -21.01
CA ALA A 2 -9.83 -0.77 -20.44
C ALA A 2 -9.27 0.67 -20.49
N PHE A 3 -7.95 0.83 -20.70
CA PHE A 3 -7.26 2.12 -20.79
C PHE A 3 -7.47 2.87 -22.11
N PHE A 4 -7.93 2.19 -23.17
CA PHE A 4 -8.14 2.81 -24.50
C PHE A 4 -9.14 3.98 -24.47
N GLN A 5 -10.15 3.89 -23.61
CA GLN A 5 -11.19 4.92 -23.52
C GLN A 5 -10.69 6.26 -22.94
N PHE A 6 -9.49 6.29 -22.33
CA PHE A 6 -8.92 7.47 -21.69
C PHE A 6 -7.87 8.20 -22.55
N GLY A 7 -7.78 7.87 -23.85
CA GLY A 7 -6.89 8.54 -24.80
C GLY A 7 -5.39 8.38 -24.46
N ILE A 8 -4.60 9.40 -24.81
CA ILE A 8 -3.12 9.35 -24.67
C ILE A 8 -2.66 9.19 -23.22
N ARG A 9 -3.40 9.74 -22.24
CA ARG A 9 -3.07 9.62 -20.81
C ARG A 9 -3.17 8.17 -20.35
N GLY A 10 -4.23 7.48 -20.75
CA GLY A 10 -4.42 6.06 -20.47
C GLY A 10 -3.29 5.20 -21.05
N TRP A 11 -2.87 5.50 -22.28
CA TRP A 11 -1.74 4.84 -22.92
C TRP A 11 -0.42 5.05 -22.19
N LEU A 12 -0.10 6.28 -21.81
CA LEU A 12 1.14 6.60 -21.09
C LEU A 12 1.19 5.90 -19.72
N LEU A 13 0.10 5.95 -18.96
CA LEU A 13 0.03 5.29 -17.64
C LEU A 13 0.12 3.77 -17.76
N TRP A 14 -0.55 3.18 -18.76
CA TRP A 14 -0.44 1.75 -19.05
C TRP A 14 1.00 1.37 -19.44
N ALA A 15 1.64 2.14 -20.32
CA ALA A 15 3.03 1.90 -20.73
C ALA A 15 4.00 1.99 -19.55
N VAL A 16 3.84 2.98 -18.67
CA VAL A 16 4.62 3.09 -17.42
C VAL A 16 4.40 1.88 -16.53
N GLY A 17 3.15 1.46 -16.33
CA GLY A 17 2.83 0.26 -15.54
C GLY A 17 3.47 -1.00 -16.11
N CYS A 18 3.38 -1.23 -17.42
CA CYS A 18 4.01 -2.35 -18.10
C CYS A 18 5.54 -2.30 -18.02
N PHE A 19 6.13 -1.11 -18.22
CA PHE A 19 7.57 -0.92 -18.12
C PHE A 19 8.08 -1.25 -16.71
N ILE A 20 7.40 -0.78 -15.68
CA ILE A 20 7.79 -1.03 -14.28
C ILE A 20 7.62 -2.51 -13.92
N ALA A 21 6.52 -3.15 -14.35
CA ALA A 21 6.32 -4.59 -14.16
C ALA A 21 7.45 -5.41 -14.83
N TRP A 22 7.85 -5.03 -16.05
CA TRP A 22 8.99 -5.63 -16.72
C TRP A 22 10.30 -5.36 -15.99
N ALA A 23 10.59 -4.09 -15.65
CA ALA A 23 11.82 -3.68 -14.98
C ALA A 23 11.99 -4.35 -13.61
N TYR A 24 10.88 -4.59 -12.91
CA TYR A 24 10.87 -5.25 -11.61
C TYR A 24 11.32 -6.72 -11.70
N SER A 25 10.84 -7.46 -12.72
CA SER A 25 11.03 -8.92 -12.81
C SER A 25 12.09 -9.40 -13.80
N ALA A 26 12.35 -8.67 -14.88
CA ALA A 26 13.18 -9.13 -16.00
C ALA A 26 14.61 -8.53 -16.00
N PRO A 27 15.62 -9.26 -16.53
CA PRO A 27 16.94 -8.69 -16.83
C PRO A 27 16.84 -7.57 -17.89
N PRO A 28 17.70 -6.53 -17.86
CA PRO A 28 18.89 -6.36 -17.01
C PRO A 28 18.64 -5.63 -15.67
N LEU A 29 17.47 -5.02 -15.48
CA LEU A 29 17.19 -4.20 -14.30
C LEU A 29 16.93 -5.05 -13.06
N ARG A 30 15.95 -5.96 -13.16
CA ARG A 30 15.54 -6.91 -12.12
C ARG A 30 15.48 -6.28 -10.71
N LEU A 31 14.71 -5.19 -10.60
CA LEU A 31 14.70 -4.31 -9.41
C LEU A 31 14.41 -5.05 -8.11
N LYS A 32 13.66 -6.16 -8.16
CA LYS A 32 13.35 -7.02 -7.00
C LYS A 32 14.60 -7.53 -6.23
N VAL A 33 15.75 -7.64 -6.90
CA VAL A 33 17.00 -8.13 -6.29
C VAL A 33 17.89 -6.98 -5.81
N ARG A 34 17.57 -5.74 -6.20
CA ARG A 34 18.39 -4.58 -5.84
C ARG A 34 17.92 -4.00 -4.50
N PRO A 35 18.79 -3.97 -3.47
CA PRO A 35 18.41 -3.45 -2.16
C PRO A 35 17.94 -2.00 -2.27
N GLY A 36 16.84 -1.68 -1.60
CA GLY A 36 16.22 -0.34 -1.61
C GLY A 36 15.33 -0.08 -2.83
N LEU A 37 15.75 -0.46 -4.04
CA LEU A 37 14.93 -0.31 -5.25
C LEU A 37 13.71 -1.22 -5.25
N ASP A 38 13.84 -2.43 -4.70
CA ASP A 38 12.69 -3.30 -4.44
C ASP A 38 11.66 -2.60 -3.54
N LEU A 39 12.14 -2.04 -2.43
CA LEU A 39 11.32 -1.35 -1.43
C LEU A 39 10.59 -0.13 -2.02
N LEU A 40 11.33 0.71 -2.76
CA LEU A 40 10.78 1.90 -3.41
C LEU A 40 9.76 1.53 -4.49
N THR A 41 10.06 0.51 -5.30
CA THR A 41 9.16 0.07 -6.37
C THR A 41 7.87 -0.49 -5.78
N HIS A 42 7.96 -1.30 -4.72
CA HIS A 42 6.78 -1.79 -4.02
C HIS A 42 5.95 -0.65 -3.43
N ALA A 43 6.60 0.26 -2.70
CA ALA A 43 5.92 1.38 -2.05
C ALA A 43 5.15 2.24 -3.06
N LEU A 44 5.77 2.54 -4.22
CA LEU A 44 5.16 3.37 -5.26
C LEU A 44 4.11 2.62 -6.09
N PHE A 45 4.34 1.37 -6.48
CA PHE A 45 3.57 0.74 -7.56
C PHE A 45 2.47 -0.24 -7.12
N VAL A 46 2.50 -0.72 -5.88
CA VAL A 46 1.48 -1.69 -5.41
C VAL A 46 0.19 -1.00 -4.97
N GLN A 47 0.28 0.07 -4.17
CA GLN A 47 -0.91 0.77 -3.65
C GLN A 47 -1.02 2.22 -4.12
N THR A 48 0.09 2.97 -4.15
CA THR A 48 0.08 4.39 -4.53
C THR A 48 -0.23 4.61 -6.01
N PHE A 49 0.40 3.85 -6.91
CA PHE A 49 0.23 4.01 -8.35
C PHE A 49 -1.20 3.70 -8.83
N PRO A 50 -1.88 2.62 -8.39
CA PRO A 50 -3.29 2.40 -8.76
C PRO A 50 -4.21 3.56 -8.38
N TYR A 51 -4.02 4.15 -7.20
CA TYR A 51 -4.80 5.32 -6.77
C TYR A 51 -4.48 6.55 -7.64
N TYR A 52 -3.20 6.85 -7.85
CA TYR A 52 -2.74 7.93 -8.73
C TYR A 52 -3.30 7.81 -10.16
N VAL A 53 -3.24 6.61 -10.74
CA VAL A 53 -3.79 6.30 -12.06
C VAL A 53 -5.29 6.59 -12.07
N SER A 54 -6.02 6.12 -11.05
CA SER A 54 -7.47 6.31 -10.97
C SER A 54 -7.85 7.81 -10.99
N LEU A 55 -7.19 8.63 -10.16
CA LEU A 55 -7.41 10.09 -10.13
C LEU A 55 -7.07 10.76 -11.46
N THR A 56 -5.96 10.36 -12.09
CA THR A 56 -5.49 10.95 -13.34
C THR A 56 -6.41 10.61 -14.52
N LEU A 57 -6.93 9.38 -14.58
CA LEU A 57 -7.83 8.93 -15.63
C LEU A 57 -9.20 9.61 -15.58
N ILE A 58 -9.76 9.78 -14.37
CA ILE A 58 -11.05 10.47 -14.19
C ILE A 58 -10.91 12.00 -14.19
N GLN A 59 -9.68 12.51 -14.30
CA GLN A 59 -9.37 13.95 -14.26
C GLN A 59 -9.90 14.62 -12.99
N ALA A 60 -9.77 13.94 -11.85
CA ALA A 60 -10.19 14.49 -10.57
C ALA A 60 -9.42 15.77 -10.24
N SER A 61 -10.12 16.74 -9.64
CA SER A 61 -9.50 17.86 -8.97
C SER A 61 -8.78 17.36 -7.73
N TRP A 62 -7.48 17.65 -7.65
CA TRP A 62 -6.65 17.20 -6.54
C TRP A 62 -6.97 17.98 -5.27
N THR A 63 -7.28 17.26 -4.21
CA THR A 63 -7.61 17.80 -2.90
C THR A 63 -6.55 17.41 -1.88
N LEU A 64 -6.60 18.02 -0.69
CA LEU A 64 -5.75 17.61 0.43
C LEU A 64 -5.98 16.14 0.82
N LEU A 65 -7.21 15.64 0.68
CA LEU A 65 -7.56 14.24 0.93
C LEU A 65 -6.75 13.30 0.02
N ASP A 66 -6.57 13.64 -1.26
CA ASP A 66 -5.83 12.81 -2.21
C ASP A 66 -4.36 12.68 -1.83
N TRP A 67 -3.74 13.76 -1.39
CA TRP A 67 -2.36 13.75 -0.91
C TRP A 67 -2.20 12.92 0.37
N VAL A 68 -3.17 13.02 1.29
CA VAL A 68 -3.22 12.20 2.50
C VAL A 68 -3.36 10.72 2.15
N LEU A 69 -4.27 10.38 1.24
CA LEU A 69 -4.48 9.00 0.81
C LEU A 69 -3.27 8.43 0.08
N LEU A 70 -2.61 9.21 -0.79
CA LEU A 70 -1.36 8.81 -1.44
C LEU A 70 -0.26 8.52 -0.41
N ALA A 71 -0.12 9.36 0.62
CA ALA A 71 0.85 9.15 1.70
C ALA A 71 0.54 7.90 2.53
N ILE A 72 -0.73 7.67 2.88
CA ILE A 72 -1.16 6.48 3.61
C ILE A 72 -0.95 5.22 2.77
N LEU A 73 -1.32 5.22 1.50
CA LEU A 73 -1.12 4.08 0.59
C LEU A 73 0.36 3.78 0.36
N PHE A 74 1.19 4.82 0.25
CA PHE A 74 2.64 4.67 0.13
C PHE A 74 3.23 4.00 1.37
N LEU A 75 2.91 4.50 2.58
CA LEU A 75 3.40 3.94 3.83
C LEU A 75 2.83 2.55 4.11
N SER A 76 1.56 2.31 3.76
CA SER A 76 0.93 0.99 3.84
C SER A 76 1.64 -0.02 2.94
N SER A 77 1.96 0.35 1.70
CA SER A 77 2.72 -0.49 0.78
C SER A 77 4.17 -0.73 1.24
N LEU A 78 4.84 0.34 1.70
CA LEU A 78 6.19 0.28 2.26
C LEU A 78 6.26 -0.69 3.44
N THR A 79 5.33 -0.55 4.38
CA THR A 79 5.27 -1.41 5.58
C THR A 79 4.92 -2.85 5.23
N ALA A 80 4.07 -3.09 4.22
CA ALA A 80 3.82 -4.44 3.74
C ALA A 80 5.10 -5.11 3.20
N GLN A 81 5.92 -4.38 2.45
CA GLN A 81 7.18 -4.90 1.92
C GLN A 81 8.23 -5.11 3.00
N LEU A 82 8.38 -4.18 3.96
CA LEU A 82 9.29 -4.35 5.09
C LEU A 82 8.92 -5.57 5.95
N GLU A 83 7.62 -5.80 6.17
CA GLU A 83 7.14 -6.96 6.91
C GLU A 83 7.43 -8.27 6.17
N GLN A 84 7.23 -8.28 4.84
CA GLN A 84 7.58 -9.43 4.01
C GLN A 84 9.09 -9.72 4.05
N GLN A 85 9.94 -8.70 3.89
CA GLN A 85 11.39 -8.86 3.95
C GLN A 85 11.90 -9.26 5.34
N ALA A 86 11.25 -8.80 6.41
CA ALA A 86 11.58 -9.23 7.78
C ALA A 86 11.25 -10.72 7.99
N ARG A 87 10.07 -11.16 7.52
CA ARG A 87 9.64 -12.55 7.61
C ARG A 87 10.54 -13.50 6.81
N ASP A 88 10.91 -13.09 5.61
CA ASP A 88 11.64 -13.93 4.67
C ASP A 88 13.17 -13.80 4.84
N PHE A 89 13.64 -13.06 5.86
CA PHE A 89 15.05 -12.76 6.12
C PHE A 89 15.95 -13.99 6.13
N ALA A 90 15.56 -15.05 6.85
CA ALA A 90 16.35 -16.28 6.97
C ALA A 90 16.47 -17.02 5.63
N VAL A 91 15.41 -16.99 4.81
CA VAL A 91 15.38 -17.61 3.48
C VAL A 91 16.21 -16.80 2.49
N ASP A 92 16.05 -15.48 2.51
CA ASP A 92 16.74 -14.55 1.62
C ASP A 92 18.26 -14.52 1.84
N LEU A 93 18.71 -14.76 3.08
CA LEU A 93 20.12 -14.85 3.43
C LEU A 93 20.84 -15.96 2.63
N HIS A 94 20.14 -17.05 2.32
CA HIS A 94 20.71 -18.20 1.61
C HIS A 94 20.57 -18.08 0.08
N ALA A 95 19.74 -17.16 -0.42
CA ALA A 95 19.36 -17.06 -1.84
C ALA A 95 20.02 -15.90 -2.63
N GLY A 96 21.01 -15.23 -2.04
CA GLY A 96 21.74 -14.12 -2.68
C GLY A 96 21.38 -12.72 -2.18
N GLY A 97 20.59 -12.61 -1.11
CA GLY A 97 20.37 -11.39 -0.33
C GLY A 97 19.30 -10.43 -0.85
N THR A 98 18.55 -9.84 0.08
CA THR A 98 17.59 -8.74 -0.13
C THR A 98 17.99 -7.48 0.65
N PHE A 99 17.21 -6.40 0.54
CA PHE A 99 17.43 -5.18 1.34
C PHE A 99 17.56 -5.48 2.83
N ALA A 100 16.80 -6.44 3.36
CA ALA A 100 16.89 -6.81 4.76
C ALA A 100 18.22 -7.47 5.12
N THR A 101 18.76 -8.32 4.23
CA THR A 101 20.11 -8.90 4.43
C THR A 101 21.24 -7.87 4.35
N TRP A 102 21.06 -6.79 3.59
CA TRP A 102 22.04 -5.70 3.48
C TRP A 102 21.99 -4.75 4.69
N LEU A 103 20.79 -4.37 5.13
CA LEU A 103 20.61 -3.41 6.22
C LEU A 103 20.72 -4.07 7.62
N GLY A 104 20.33 -5.34 7.72
CA GLY A 104 20.19 -6.09 8.95
C GLY A 104 18.72 -6.18 9.40
N HIS A 105 18.33 -7.36 9.89
CA HIS A 105 16.96 -7.67 10.32
C HIS A 105 16.41 -6.65 11.34
N GLU A 106 17.18 -6.32 12.37
CA GLU A 106 16.72 -5.40 13.43
C GLU A 106 16.37 -4.00 12.88
N ARG A 107 17.16 -3.49 11.93
CA ARG A 107 16.91 -2.18 11.31
C ARG A 107 15.66 -2.19 10.42
N VAL A 108 15.39 -3.30 9.76
CA VAL A 108 14.16 -3.49 8.95
C VAL A 108 12.93 -3.49 9.83
N VAL A 109 12.98 -4.20 10.96
CA VAL A 109 11.89 -4.24 11.96
C VAL A 109 11.67 -2.86 12.58
N TRP A 110 12.75 -2.13 12.90
CA TRP A 110 12.65 -0.74 13.34
C TRP A 110 12.02 0.16 12.28
N GLY A 111 12.44 0.04 11.02
CA GLY A 111 11.86 0.76 9.89
C GLY A 111 10.36 0.46 9.72
N LEU A 112 9.96 -0.81 9.86
CA LEU A 112 8.56 -1.24 9.81
C LEU A 112 7.71 -0.55 10.88
N ARG A 113 8.20 -0.53 12.13
CA ARG A 113 7.49 0.09 13.27
C ARG A 113 7.40 1.60 13.10
N TRP A 114 8.49 2.25 12.70
CA TRP A 114 8.50 3.69 12.43
C TRP A 114 7.55 4.07 11.29
N ALA A 115 7.64 3.39 10.14
CA ALA A 115 6.75 3.67 9.01
C ALA A 115 5.28 3.42 9.36
N THR A 116 4.98 2.38 10.17
CA THR A 116 3.63 2.12 10.67
C THR A 116 3.17 3.24 11.61
N ALA A 117 4.03 3.71 12.53
CA ALA A 117 3.69 4.80 13.45
C ALA A 117 3.43 6.12 12.70
N VAL A 118 4.27 6.47 11.72
CA VAL A 118 4.07 7.65 10.87
C VAL A 118 2.77 7.54 10.09
N CYS A 119 2.45 6.36 9.53
CA CYS A 119 1.19 6.13 8.83
C CYS A 119 -0.03 6.36 9.73
N LEU A 120 0.00 5.82 10.96
CA LEU A 120 -1.07 5.99 11.94
C LEU A 120 -1.19 7.46 12.38
N LEU A 121 -0.06 8.15 12.55
CA LEU A 121 -0.05 9.56 12.93
C LEU A 121 -0.65 10.45 11.83
N ILE A 122 -0.27 10.25 10.57
CA ILE A 122 -0.86 10.96 9.44
C ILE A 122 -2.37 10.72 9.40
N ALA A 123 -2.81 9.46 9.49
CA ALA A 123 -4.23 9.13 9.50
C ALA A 123 -4.96 9.84 10.66
N LEU A 124 -4.42 9.79 11.88
CA LEU A 124 -5.02 10.43 13.04
C LEU A 124 -5.13 11.96 12.87
N ILE A 125 -4.05 12.62 12.47
CA ILE A 125 -4.05 14.08 12.24
C ILE A 125 -5.07 14.45 11.16
N SER A 126 -5.13 13.69 10.07
CA SER A 126 -6.08 13.95 8.98
C SER A 126 -7.53 13.72 9.37
N VAL A 127 -7.82 12.79 10.29
CA VAL A 127 -9.15 12.62 10.88
C VAL A 127 -9.49 13.79 11.79
N LEU A 128 -8.58 14.19 12.69
CA LEU A 128 -8.81 15.29 13.63
C LEU A 128 -9.01 16.64 12.92
N ASN A 129 -8.33 16.85 11.79
CA ASN A 129 -8.48 18.04 10.95
C ASN A 129 -9.69 17.97 10.01
N GLY A 130 -10.49 16.91 10.04
CA GLY A 130 -11.65 16.72 9.15
C GLY A 130 -11.29 16.54 7.68
N THR A 131 -10.02 16.25 7.36
CA THR A 131 -9.57 15.99 5.98
C THR A 131 -10.09 14.64 5.48
N ILE A 132 -10.09 13.62 6.36
CA ILE A 132 -10.68 12.32 6.07
C ILE A 132 -12.17 12.36 6.41
N PRO A 133 -13.08 12.21 5.43
CA PRO A 133 -14.51 12.16 5.69
C PRO A 133 -14.87 11.00 6.62
N TRP A 134 -15.91 11.20 7.43
CA TRP A 134 -16.35 10.22 8.43
C TRP A 134 -16.70 8.85 7.82
N PHE A 135 -17.20 8.81 6.57
CA PHE A 135 -17.54 7.56 5.88
C PHE A 135 -16.29 6.75 5.47
N LEU A 136 -15.09 7.31 5.51
CA LEU A 136 -13.86 6.55 5.28
C LEU A 136 -13.27 5.96 6.58
N LEU A 137 -13.73 6.41 7.75
CA LEU A 137 -13.21 5.94 9.04
C LEU A 137 -13.33 4.43 9.25
N PRO A 138 -14.44 3.75 8.84
CA PRO A 138 -14.55 2.32 9.06
C PRO A 138 -13.47 1.51 8.33
N PHE A 139 -12.97 1.95 7.17
CA PHE A 139 -11.83 1.29 6.52
C PHE A 139 -10.56 1.34 7.38
N GLY A 140 -10.28 2.51 7.98
CA GLY A 140 -9.17 2.67 8.92
C GLY A 140 -9.32 1.76 10.13
N LEU A 141 -10.52 1.72 10.73
CA LEU A 141 -10.81 0.88 11.90
C LEU A 141 -10.70 -0.62 11.60
N ILE A 142 -11.13 -1.07 10.42
CA ILE A 142 -11.01 -2.46 9.98
C ILE A 142 -9.53 -2.88 9.82
N GLY A 143 -8.68 -1.97 9.34
CA GLY A 143 -7.24 -2.21 9.18
C GLY A 143 -6.42 -2.02 10.47
N LEU A 144 -6.95 -1.27 11.44
CA LEU A 144 -6.23 -0.85 12.65
C LEU A 144 -5.68 -2.03 13.47
N PRO A 145 -6.42 -3.13 13.73
CA PRO A 145 -5.88 -4.26 14.49
C PRO A 145 -4.64 -4.85 13.82
N ALA A 146 -4.64 -5.00 12.49
CA ALA A 146 -3.50 -5.54 11.76
C ALA A 146 -2.28 -4.62 11.82
N LEU A 147 -2.48 -3.29 11.76
CA LEU A 147 -1.41 -2.30 11.89
C LEU A 147 -0.82 -2.27 13.30
N LEU A 148 -1.69 -2.23 14.32
CA LEU A 148 -1.29 -2.22 15.73
C LEU A 148 -0.52 -3.49 16.10
N HIS A 149 -0.95 -4.64 15.59
CA HIS A 149 -0.30 -5.92 15.88
C HIS A 149 1.20 -5.95 15.49
N ARG A 150 1.67 -5.09 14.57
CA ARG A 150 3.10 -4.98 14.18
C ARG A 150 4.02 -4.50 15.29
N PHE A 151 3.51 -3.82 16.32
CA PHE A 151 4.34 -3.31 17.42
C PHE A 151 4.70 -4.40 18.43
N TRP A 152 3.80 -5.36 18.67
CA TRP A 152 3.96 -6.38 19.72
C TRP A 152 4.36 -7.77 19.18
N ARG A 153 4.07 -8.05 17.91
CA ARG A 153 4.29 -9.36 17.31
C ARG A 153 5.76 -9.59 16.94
N ASN A 154 6.20 -10.85 17.02
CA ASN A 154 7.46 -11.28 16.40
C ASN A 154 7.39 -11.13 14.86
N PRO A 155 8.26 -10.32 14.23
CA PRO A 155 8.25 -10.03 12.79
C PRO A 155 8.32 -11.25 11.88
N GLU A 156 8.91 -12.34 12.36
CA GLU A 156 9.11 -13.58 11.58
C GLU A 156 7.82 -14.40 11.43
N THR A 157 6.81 -14.12 12.24
CA THR A 157 5.60 -14.94 12.26
C THR A 157 4.58 -14.45 11.21
N PRO A 158 3.93 -15.35 10.43
CA PRO A 158 3.03 -14.96 9.35
C PRO A 158 1.72 -14.35 9.85
N ARG A 159 1.22 -13.30 9.18
CA ARG A 159 -0.06 -12.65 9.54
C ARG A 159 -1.17 -13.69 9.75
N SER A 160 -2.04 -13.42 10.74
CA SER A 160 -3.20 -14.27 10.98
C SER A 160 -4.11 -14.25 9.76
N GLU A 161 -4.20 -15.38 9.06
CA GLU A 161 -5.05 -15.53 7.86
C GLU A 161 -6.50 -15.16 8.18
N ARG A 162 -6.99 -15.54 9.37
CA ARG A 162 -8.34 -15.19 9.84
C ARG A 162 -8.51 -13.68 9.95
N LEU A 163 -7.52 -12.97 10.50
CA LEU A 163 -7.60 -11.51 10.64
C LEU A 163 -7.62 -10.84 9.25
N VAL A 164 -6.76 -11.30 8.34
CA VAL A 164 -6.74 -10.79 6.96
C VAL A 164 -8.09 -11.04 6.28
N LEU A 165 -8.60 -12.27 6.34
CA LEU A 165 -9.88 -12.65 5.75
C LEU A 165 -11.04 -11.82 6.31
N LEU A 166 -11.11 -11.67 7.64
CA LEU A 166 -12.15 -10.88 8.30
C LEU A 166 -12.07 -9.40 7.90
N SER A 167 -10.87 -8.80 7.93
CA SER A 167 -10.67 -7.41 7.53
C SER A 167 -11.03 -7.18 6.06
N THR A 168 -10.60 -8.07 5.16
CA THR A 168 -10.92 -7.98 3.73
C THR A 168 -12.43 -8.13 3.48
N THR A 169 -13.06 -9.11 4.12
CA THR A 169 -14.52 -9.34 4.00
C THR A 169 -15.31 -8.15 4.52
N ALA A 170 -14.97 -7.63 5.70
CA ALA A 170 -15.61 -6.45 6.26
C ALA A 170 -15.43 -5.22 5.35
N GLY A 171 -14.24 -5.04 4.78
CA GLY A 171 -13.95 -3.96 3.83
C GLY A 171 -14.80 -4.03 2.57
N PHE A 172 -14.96 -5.22 1.98
CA PHE A 172 -15.82 -5.41 0.80
C PHE A 172 -17.30 -5.18 1.12
N LEU A 173 -17.80 -5.73 2.23
CA LEU A 173 -19.18 -5.51 2.67
C LEU A 173 -19.46 -4.02 2.87
N TYR A 174 -18.56 -3.32 3.56
CA TYR A 174 -18.71 -1.89 3.80
C TYR A 174 -18.65 -1.07 2.51
N THR A 175 -17.75 -1.41 1.59
CA THR A 175 -17.69 -0.80 0.25
C THR A 175 -19.02 -0.97 -0.48
N GLY A 176 -19.63 -2.16 -0.43
CA GLY A 176 -20.94 -2.41 -1.01
C GLY A 176 -22.02 -1.54 -0.39
N VAL A 177 -22.07 -1.44 0.94
CA VAL A 177 -23.03 -0.59 1.67
C VAL A 177 -22.90 0.88 1.26
N ILE A 178 -21.67 1.40 1.22
CA ILE A 178 -21.41 2.77 0.75
C ILE A 178 -21.89 2.92 -0.69
N PHE A 179 -21.51 2.02 -1.58
CA PHE A 179 -21.86 2.12 -2.99
C PHE A 179 -23.38 2.18 -3.19
N PHE A 180 -24.14 1.29 -2.54
CA PHE A 180 -25.60 1.32 -2.59
C PHE A 180 -26.20 2.58 -1.96
N TYR A 181 -25.64 3.04 -0.83
CA TYR A 181 -26.09 4.26 -0.19
C TYR A 181 -25.95 5.48 -1.13
N PHE A 182 -24.79 5.65 -1.76
CA PHE A 182 -24.56 6.74 -2.70
C PHE A 182 -25.40 6.60 -3.99
N LEU A 183 -25.58 5.37 -4.49
CA LEU A 183 -26.40 5.12 -5.68
C LEU A 183 -27.89 5.44 -5.47
N LEU A 184 -28.43 5.14 -4.28
CA LEU A 184 -29.86 5.26 -3.99
C LEU A 184 -30.27 6.62 -3.43
N PHE A 185 -29.37 7.31 -2.71
CA PHE A 185 -29.72 8.51 -1.95
C PHE A 185 -29.02 9.79 -2.40
N GLN A 186 -28.10 9.72 -3.38
CA GLN A 186 -27.43 10.91 -3.94
C GLN A 186 -27.66 11.10 -5.46
N ASN A 187 -28.61 10.38 -6.06
CA ASN A 187 -29.13 10.67 -7.40
C ASN A 187 -30.41 11.49 -7.33
#